data_AF-A0AAJ2PEJ3-F1
#
_entry.id   AF-A0AAJ2PEJ3-F1
#
_cell.length_a   1.000
_cell.length_b   1.000
_cell.length_c   1.000
_cell.angle_alpha   90.00
_cell.angle_beta   90.00
_cell.angle_gamma   90.00
#
_symmetry.space_group_name_H-M   'P 1'
#
loop_
_entity.id
_entity.type
_entity.pdbx_description
1 polymer ?
#
loop_
_entity_poly.entity_id
_entity_poly.type
_entity_poly.pdbx_seq_one_letter_code
_entity_poly.pdbx_strand_id
1 'polypeptide(L)' 'LDLIIRTGGYQRLSNFLLWQASYAEIYVTKTLWPDFSKKEFMKILKWYSRQKRNFGR' A
#
# COMPACT_ATOMS: atom_id res chain seq x y z
N LEU A 1 -11.27 -1.33 -2.42
CA LEU A 1 -9.83 -1.66 -2.43
C LEU A 1 -9.31 -1.42 -1.03
N ASP A 2 -8.49 -2.33 -0.51
CA ASP A 2 -8.17 -2.33 0.92
C ASP A 2 -6.73 -1.91 1.24
N LEU A 3 -5.80 -2.29 0.38
CA LEU A 3 -4.38 -1.98 0.47
C LEU A 3 -3.81 -1.71 -0.92
N ILE A 4 -3.07 -0.61 -1.07
CA ILE A 4 -2.23 -0.30 -2.23
C ILE A 4 -0.78 -0.39 -1.78
N ILE A 5 0.01 -1.20 -2.48
CA ILE A 5 1.47 -1.27 -2.28
C ILE A 5 2.13 -0.57 -3.47
N ARG A 6 2.96 0.45 -3.20
CA ARG A 6 3.72 1.17 -4.21
C ARG A 6 5.21 1.02 -3.98
N THR A 7 5.91 0.50 -4.98
CA THR A 7 7.37 0.31 -4.98
C THR A 7 8.10 1.51 -5.60
N GLY A 8 9.42 1.58 -5.42
CA GLY A 8 10.29 2.59 -6.03
C GLY A 8 10.34 3.94 -5.33
N GLY A 9 9.82 4.04 -4.09
CA GLY A 9 10.03 5.18 -3.21
C GLY A 9 9.24 6.45 -3.51
N TYR A 10 8.57 6.54 -4.65
CA TYR A 10 7.77 7.73 -5.00
C TYR A 10 6.42 7.73 -4.29
N GLN A 11 6.21 8.71 -3.40
CA GLN A 11 4.95 8.93 -2.68
C GLN A 11 3.94 9.70 -3.53
N ARG A 12 3.36 9.03 -4.53
CA ARG A 12 2.26 9.56 -5.33
C ARG A 12 1.29 8.44 -5.68
N LEU A 13 0.04 8.76 -6.01
CA LEU A 13 -0.90 7.78 -6.58
C LEU A 13 -0.81 7.71 -8.11
N SER A 14 -0.38 8.80 -8.77
CA SER A 14 -0.29 8.87 -10.25
C SER A 14 -1.62 8.54 -10.93
N ASN A 15 -2.74 9.05 -10.42
CA ASN A 15 -4.09 8.79 -10.93
C ASN A 15 -4.50 7.30 -10.91
N PHE A 16 -3.87 6.47 -10.08
CA PHE A 16 -4.18 5.06 -9.97
C PHE A 16 -5.40 4.84 -9.07
N LEU A 17 -6.50 4.37 -9.66
CA LEU A 17 -7.72 3.89 -8.97
C LEU A 17 -8.29 4.85 -7.92
N LEU A 18 -8.38 6.14 -8.24
CA LEU A 18 -8.78 7.19 -7.29
C LEU A 18 -10.08 6.89 -6.52
N TRP A 19 -11.12 6.46 -7.23
CA TRP A 19 -12.41 6.13 -6.61
C TRP A 19 -12.30 4.93 -5.67
N GLN A 20 -11.68 3.86 -6.15
CA GLN A 20 -11.51 2.63 -5.38
C GLN A 20 -10.54 2.80 -4.20
N ALA A 21 -9.61 3.76 -4.29
CA ALA A 21 -8.60 4.07 -3.29
C ALA A 21 -9.09 4.99 -2.15
N SER A 22 -10.31 5.52 -2.24
CA SER A 22 -10.90 6.47 -1.28
C SER A 22 -10.72 6.12 0.20
N TYR A 23 -10.73 4.83 0.55
CA TYR A 23 -10.49 4.32 1.91
C TYR A 23 -9.45 3.18 1.95
N ALA A 24 -8.59 3.12 0.94
CA ALA A 24 -7.52 2.13 0.88
C ALA A 24 -6.32 2.60 1.72
N GLU A 25 -5.70 1.68 2.44
CA GLU A 25 -4.40 1.94 3.05
C GLU A 25 -3.32 1.99 1.98
N ILE A 26 -2.40 2.95 2.05
CA ILE A 26 -1.33 3.10 1.06
C ILE A 26 0.00 2.82 1.74
N TYR A 27 0.71 1.79 1.27
CA TYR A 27 2.06 1.46 1.71
C TYR A 27 3.06 1.76 0.59
N VAL A 28 4.00 2.68 0.85
CA VAL A 28 5.07 3.02 -0.10
C VAL A 28 6.38 2.44 0.40
N THR A 29 7.03 1.61 -0.42
CA THR A 29 8.37 1.09 -0.16
C THR A 29 9.40 1.68 -1.12
N LYS A 30 10.63 1.84 -0.63
CA LYS A 30 11.81 2.25 -1.42
C LYS A 30 12.34 1.12 -2.31
N THR A 31 11.98 -0.13 -2.01
CA THR A 31 12.37 -1.29 -2.82
C THR A 31 11.89 -1.12 -4.25
N LEU A 32 12.76 -1.34 -5.23
CA LEU A 32 12.41 -1.31 -6.64
C LEU A 32 11.55 -2.54 -6.99
N TRP A 33 10.71 -2.44 -8.03
CA TRP A 33 9.82 -3.55 -8.40
C TRP A 33 10.56 -4.88 -8.66
N PRO A 34 11.70 -4.91 -9.39
CA PRO A 34 12.45 -6.16 -9.60
C PRO A 34 12.97 -6.81 -8.31
N ASP A 35 13.23 -6.00 -7.28
CA ASP A 35 13.77 -6.43 -5.99
C ASP A 35 12.67 -6.78 -4.97
N PHE A 36 11.40 -6.59 -5.34
CA PHE A 36 10.27 -6.79 -4.44
C PHE A 36 10.08 -8.27 -4.12
N SER A 37 10.41 -8.65 -2.88
CA SER A 37 10.40 -10.05 -2.44
C SER A 37 9.13 -10.45 -1.70
N LYS A 38 8.82 -11.76 -1.69
CA LYS A 38 7.74 -12.34 -0.87
C LYS A 38 7.89 -11.98 0.61
N LYS A 39 9.12 -11.92 1.13
CA LYS A 39 9.39 -11.55 2.53
C LYS A 39 8.93 -10.13 2.82
N GLU A 40 9.18 -9.22 1.90
CA GLU A 40 8.73 -7.83 2.02
C GLU A 40 7.20 -7.74 1.92
N PHE A 41 6.59 -8.45 0.97
CA PHE A 41 5.14 -8.55 0.89
C PHE A 41 4.50 -9.01 2.21
N MET A 42 5.02 -10.07 2.83
CA MET A 42 4.53 -10.56 4.14
C MET A 42 4.70 -9.52 5.25
N LYS A 43 5.78 -8.75 5.25
CA LYS A 43 6.00 -7.64 6.19
C LYS A 43 4.93 -6.57 6.02
N ILE A 44 4.58 -6.24 4.78
CA ILE A 44 3.56 -5.24 4.46
C ILE A 44 2.17 -5.73 4.87
N LEU A 45 1.83 -7.00 4.64
CA LEU A 45 0.58 -7.59 5.13
C LEU A 45 0.48 -7.55 6.66
N LYS A 46 1.58 -7.85 7.37
CA LYS A 46 1.61 -7.74 8.84
C LYS A 46 1.40 -6.30 9.30
N TRP A 47 1.99 -5.32 8.61
CA TRP A 47 1.74 -3.91 8.87
C TRP A 47 0.27 -3.54 8.61
N TYR A 48 -0.31 -4.03 7.51
CA TYR A 48 -1.69 -3.77 7.13
C TYR A 48 -2.68 -4.32 8.15
N SER A 49 -2.45 -5.54 8.67
CA SER A 49 -3.30 -6.18 9.68
C SER A 49 -3.44 -5.39 11.00
N ARG A 50 -2.52 -4.45 11.25
CA ARG A 50 -2.50 -3.61 12.46
C ARG A 50 -3.22 -2.29 12.26
N GLN A 51 -3.60 -1.93 11.03
CA GLN A 51 -4.28 -0.67 10.77
C GLN A 51 -5.72 -0.72 11.25
N LYS A 52 -6.11 0.27 12.05
CA LYS A 52 -7.49 0.42 12.49
C LYS A 52 -8.24 1.31 11.49
N ARG A 53 -9.09 0.69 10.69
CA ARG A 53 -9.84 1.37 9.62
C ARG A 53 -11.19 1.84 10.15
N ASN A 54 -11.40 3.15 10.19
CA ASN A 54 -12.65 3.74 10.67
C ASN A 54 -13.64 4.08 9.54
N PHE A 55 -13.24 3.95 8.27
CA PHE A 55 -14.09 4.15 7.08
C PHE A 55 -14.95 5.44 7.12
N GLY A 56 -14.41 6.53 7.67
CA GLY A 56 -15.13 7.81 7.76
C GLY A 56 -16.23 7.88 8.83
N ARG A 57 -16.21 7.00 9.83
CA ARG A 57 -16.95 7.17 11.09
C ARG A 57 -16.27 8.15 12.03
#